data_AF-A0A2D7ALM3-F1
#
_entry.id   AF-A0A2D7ALM3-F1
#
_cell.length_a   1.000
_cell.length_b   1.000
_cell.length_c   1.000
_cell.angle_alpha   90.00
_cell.angle_beta   90.00
_cell.angle_gamma   90.00
#
_symmetry.space_group_name_H-M   'P 1'
#
loop_
_entity.id
_entity.type
_entity.pdbx_description
1 polymer ?
#
loop_
_entity_poly.entity_id
_entity_poly.type
_entity_poly.pdbx_seq_one_letter_code
_entity_poly.pdbx_strand_id
1 'polypeptide(L)'
;MLKVALIIMVISKVDLNKIPNISVTDFYEDINSCNLAMDNIKLSLNTEDLFDENQNRYLKMEIREAYNEGYIYWTCRKKSTY
;
A
#
# COMPACT_ATOMS: atom_id res chain seq x y z
N MET A 1 -4.45 -10.35 20.43
CA MET A 1 -3.77 -10.61 19.13
C MET A 1 -3.40 -9.28 18.51
N LEU A 2 -2.20 -9.18 17.92
CA LEU A 2 -1.78 -8.00 17.18
C LEU A 2 -2.40 -8.04 15.77
N LYS A 3 -3.27 -7.08 15.46
CA LYS A 3 -3.88 -6.95 14.12
C LYS A 3 -2.88 -6.45 13.08
N VAL A 4 -3.12 -6.82 11.82
CA VAL A 4 -2.37 -6.38 10.63
C VAL A 4 -3.16 -5.30 9.92
N ALA A 5 -2.59 -4.12 9.74
CA ALA A 5 -3.20 -3.02 9.00
C ALA A 5 -2.89 -3.14 7.51
N LEU A 6 -3.90 -2.94 6.67
CA LEU A 6 -3.71 -2.62 5.26
C LEU A 6 -3.54 -1.11 5.14
N ILE A 7 -2.38 -0.69 4.67
CA ILE A 7 -2.00 0.71 4.52
C ILE A 7 -2.02 1.07 3.05
N ILE A 8 -2.61 2.20 2.73
CA ILE A 8 -2.52 2.84 1.41
C ILE A 8 -1.66 4.11 1.52
N MET A 9 -0.76 4.31 0.57
CA MET A 9 0.10 5.48 0.48
C MET A 9 0.06 6.07 -0.93
N VAL A 10 -0.20 7.37 -1.02
CA VAL A 10 -0.22 8.11 -2.30
C VAL A 10 0.92 9.11 -2.33
N ILE A 11 1.80 8.97 -3.32
CA ILE A 11 2.99 9.81 -3.50
C ILE A 11 2.84 10.59 -4.82
N SER A 12 3.05 11.91 -4.76
CA SER A 12 3.10 12.76 -5.95
C SER A 12 4.47 12.67 -6.63
N LYS A 13 4.51 12.55 -7.95
CA LYS A 13 5.73 12.73 -8.75
C LYS A 13 6.07 14.19 -8.99
N VAL A 14 5.05 15.06 -8.98
CA VAL A 14 5.18 16.47 -9.33
C VAL A 14 5.76 17.29 -8.17
N ASP A 15 5.52 16.84 -6.93
CA ASP A 15 6.02 17.49 -5.72
C ASP A 15 6.47 16.44 -4.70
N LEU A 16 7.76 16.09 -4.76
CA LEU A 16 8.39 15.11 -3.86
C LEU A 16 8.59 15.66 -2.44
N ASN A 17 8.45 16.97 -2.22
CA ASN A 17 8.54 17.58 -0.90
C ASN A 17 7.20 17.50 -0.14
N LYS A 18 6.11 17.17 -0.84
CA LYS A 18 4.81 16.98 -0.23
C LYS A 18 4.77 15.67 0.55
N ILE A 19 4.27 15.75 1.78
CA ILE A 19 4.05 14.58 2.63
C ILE A 19 3.10 13.61 1.91
N PRO A 20 3.47 12.32 1.77
CA PRO A 20 2.59 11.31 1.20
C PRO A 20 1.27 11.23 1.96
N ASN A 21 0.16 11.07 1.23
CA ASN A 21 -1.11 10.78 1.88
C ASN A 21 -1.10 9.32 2.32
N ILE A 22 -1.18 9.07 3.62
CA ILE A 22 -1.16 7.72 4.22
C ILE A 22 -2.49 7.49 4.93
N SER A 23 -3.14 6.38 4.62
CA SER A 23 -4.37 5.97 5.30
C SER A 23 -4.32 4.48 5.64
N VAL A 24 -5.01 4.11 6.71
CA VAL A 24 -5.28 2.70 7.05
C VAL A 24 -6.67 2.38 6.55
N THR A 25 -6.77 1.45 5.60
CA THR A 25 -8.06 1.09 5.01
C THR A 25 -8.80 0.05 5.83
N ASP A 26 -8.09 -0.93 6.39
CA ASP A 26 -8.72 -2.00 7.17
C ASP A 26 -7.70 -2.71 8.09
N PHE A 27 -8.19 -3.52 9.03
CA PHE A 27 -7.41 -4.36 9.93
C PHE A 27 -7.81 -5.84 9.81
N TYR A 28 -6.81 -6.69 9.67
CA TYR A 28 -6.94 -8.14 9.54
C TYR A 28 -6.35 -8.86 10.75
N GLU A 29 -6.83 -10.06 11.05
CA GLU A 29 -6.36 -10.87 12.19
C GLU A 29 -4.94 -11.39 11.98
N ASP A 30 -4.54 -11.64 10.74
CA ASP A 30 -3.24 -12.17 10.38
C ASP A 30 -2.76 -11.65 9.01
N ILE A 31 -1.49 -11.95 8.69
CA ILE A 31 -0.83 -11.46 7.48
C ILE A 31 -1.35 -12.12 6.20
N ASN A 32 -1.80 -13.38 6.27
CA ASN A 32 -2.33 -14.09 5.10
C ASN A 32 -3.68 -13.51 4.71
N SER A 33 -4.54 -13.23 5.69
CA SER A 33 -5.83 -12.57 5.48
C SER A 33 -5.66 -11.17 4.85
N CYS A 34 -4.66 -10.40 5.29
CA CYS A 34 -4.35 -9.11 4.69
C CYS A 34 -3.77 -9.24 3.27
N ASN A 35 -2.87 -10.20 3.04
CA ASN A 35 -2.32 -10.47 1.71
C ASN A 35 -3.39 -10.92 0.71
N LEU A 36 -4.42 -11.66 1.15
CA LEU A 36 -5.56 -12.01 0.31
C LEU A 36 -6.34 -10.76 -0.14
N ALA A 37 -6.50 -9.77 0.75
CA ALA A 37 -7.09 -8.49 0.37
C ALA A 37 -6.21 -7.74 -0.64
N MET A 38 -4.88 -7.79 -0.50
CA MET A 38 -3.97 -7.27 -1.53
C MET A 38 -4.14 -8.01 -2.86
N ASP A 39 -4.27 -9.33 -2.86
CA ASP A 39 -4.51 -10.09 -4.10
C ASP A 39 -5.81 -9.66 -4.80
N ASN A 40 -6.87 -9.40 -4.04
CA ASN A 40 -8.10 -8.85 -4.59
C ASN A 40 -7.91 -7.46 -5.21
N ILE A 41 -7.09 -6.60 -4.57
CA ILE A 41 -6.73 -5.29 -5.12
C ILE A 41 -5.97 -5.46 -6.43
N LYS A 42 -4.97 -6.35 -6.46
CA LYS A 42 -4.18 -6.64 -7.66
C LYS A 42 -5.00 -7.23 -8.82
N LEU A 43 -6.05 -7.99 -8.52
CA LEU A 43 -6.96 -8.50 -9.56
C LEU A 43 -7.91 -7.41 -10.07
N SER A 44 -8.30 -6.49 -9.19
CA SER A 44 -9.25 -5.42 -9.51
C SER A 44 -8.59 -4.22 -10.19
N LEU A 45 -7.33 -3.96 -9.85
CA LEU A 45 -6.53 -2.83 -10.31
C LEU A 45 -5.27 -3.37 -10.96
N ASN A 46 -4.83 -2.79 -12.08
CA ASN A 46 -3.61 -3.21 -12.77
C ASN A 46 -2.34 -2.77 -12.00
N THR A 47 -2.03 -3.47 -10.91
CA THR A 47 -0.91 -3.16 -10.00
C THR A 47 0.27 -4.12 -10.16
N GLU A 48 1.47 -3.64 -9.87
CA GLU A 48 2.72 -4.41 -9.84
C GLU A 48 3.07 -4.84 -8.42
N ASP A 49 3.62 -6.05 -8.24
CA ASP A 49 4.20 -6.47 -6.96
C ASP A 49 5.63 -5.93 -6.81
N LEU A 50 5.93 -5.42 -5.62
CA LEU A 50 7.25 -5.01 -5.18
C LEU A 50 7.55 -5.57 -3.80
N PHE A 51 8.83 -5.76 -3.50
CA PHE A 51 9.29 -6.21 -2.19
C PHE A 51 10.37 -5.26 -1.69
N ASP A 52 10.28 -4.84 -0.43
CA ASP A 52 11.37 -4.09 0.21
C ASP A 52 12.52 -5.02 0.65
N GLU A 53 13.59 -4.42 1.17
CA GLU A 53 14.77 -5.14 1.66
C GLU A 53 14.44 -6.17 2.77
N ASN A 54 13.34 -5.93 3.50
CA ASN A 54 12.84 -6.80 4.56
C ASN A 54 11.79 -7.81 4.05
N GLN A 55 11.68 -7.99 2.72
CA GLN A 55 10.72 -8.88 2.05
C GLN A 55 9.25 -8.54 2.37
N ASN A 56 8.95 -7.29 2.74
CA ASN A 56 7.55 -6.87 2.86
C ASN A 56 6.99 -6.60 1.47
N ARG A 57 5.80 -7.15 1.23
CA ARG A 57 5.09 -7.01 -0.03
C ARG A 57 4.44 -5.63 -0.13
N TYR A 58 4.52 -5.07 -1.33
CA TYR A 58 3.81 -3.87 -1.75
C TYR A 58 3.13 -4.13 -3.10
N LEU A 59 1.95 -3.55 -3.27
CA LEU A 59 1.38 -3.32 -4.60
C LEU A 59 1.65 -1.88 -4.99
N LYS A 60 2.01 -1.66 -6.26
CA LYS A 60 2.23 -0.34 -6.83
C LYS A 60 1.33 -0.13 -8.04
N MET A 61 0.72 1.05 -8.12
CA MET A 61 -0.01 1.51 -9.29
C MET A 61 0.46 2.92 -9.65
N GLU A 62 0.73 3.16 -10.92
CA GLU A 62 0.95 4.52 -11.42
C GLU A 62 -0.39 5.21 -11.66
N ILE A 63 -0.50 6.45 -11.19
CA ILE A 63 -1.64 7.33 -11.48
C ILE A 63 -1.18 8.46 -12.39
N ARG A 64 -1.88 8.65 -13.51
CA ARG A 64 -1.70 9.75 -14.45
C ARG A 64 -3.06 10.39 -14.74
N GLU A 65 -3.37 11.45 -14.00
CA GLU A 65 -4.47 12.35 -14.33
C GLU A 65 -3.91 13.72 -14.71
N ALA A 66 -4.70 14.54 -15.43
CA ALA A 66 -4.25 15.73 -16.17
C ALA A 66 -3.28 16.70 -15.44
N TYR A 67 -3.29 16.72 -14.11
CA TYR A 67 -2.36 17.52 -13.28
C TYR A 67 -1.74 16.74 -12.11
N ASN A 68 -2.04 15.44 -12.00
CA ASN A 68 -1.60 14.58 -10.90
C ASN A 68 -0.93 13.33 -11.49
N GLU A 69 0.39 13.38 -11.54
CA GLU A 69 1.21 12.19 -11.75
C GLU A 69 1.74 11.69 -10.40
N GLY A 70 1.66 10.39 -10.17
CA GLY A 70 1.99 9.83 -8.87
C GLY A 70 2.01 8.31 -8.85
N TYR A 71 2.11 7.79 -7.63
CA TYR A 71 2.02 6.38 -7.34
C TYR A 71 1.09 6.14 -6.16
N ILE A 72 0.32 5.07 -6.25
CA ILE A 72 -0.41 4.51 -5.11
C ILE A 72 0.28 3.21 -4.71
N TYR A 73 0.52 3.05 -3.42
CA TYR A 73 1.09 1.87 -2.82
C TYR A 73 0.12 1.25 -1.82
N TRP A 74 0.05 -0.07 -1.78
CA TRP A 74 -0.63 -0.82 -0.72
C TRP A 74 0.34 -1.78 -0.05
N THR A 75 0.25 -1.91 1.28
CA THR A 75 1.06 -2.88 2.03
C THR A 75 0.37 -3.32 3.30
N CYS A 76 0.65 -4.55 3.71
CA CYS A 76 0.20 -5.11 4.98
C CYS A 76 1.26 -4.94 6.07
N ARG A 77 0.93 -4.25 7.16
CA ARG A 77 1.86 -4.00 8.27
C ARG A 77 1.26 -4.40 9.60
N LYS A 78 2.02 -5.17 10.38
CA LYS A 78 1.72 -5.38 11.80
C LYS A 78 1.98 -4.08 12.54
N LYS A 79 1.14 -3.74 13.52
CA LYS A 79 1.46 -2.67 14.48
C LYS A 79 2.80 -3.03 15.14
N SER A 80 3.87 -2.31 14.81
CA SER A 80 5.13 -2.44 15.53
C SER A 80 4.91 -1.82 16.91
N THR A 81 4.82 -2.66 17.94
CA THR A 81 4.98 -2.22 19.32
C THR A 81 6.44 -1.77 19.48
N TYR A 82 6.66 -0.47 19.35
CA TYR A 82 7.83 0.19 19.92
C TYR A 82 7.51 0.58 21.37
#